data_AF-A0A0D2WI49-F1
#
_entry.id   AF-A0A0D2WI49-F1
#
_cell.length_a   1.000
_cell.length_b   1.000
_cell.length_c   1.000
_cell.angle_alpha   90.00
_cell.angle_beta   90.00
_cell.angle_gamma   90.00
#
_symmetry.space_group_name_H-M   'P 1'
#
loop_
_entity.id
_entity.type
_entity.pdbx_description
1 polymer ?
#
loop_
_entity_poly.entity_id
_entity_poly.type
_entity_poly.pdbx_seq_one_letter_code
_entity_poly.pdbx_strand_id
1 'polypeptide(L)'
;MRIVPVLLALTAVLALTSLSRAAPRVPGKTLVLLENYSLRQTHSTFFRQLQEQDFTLSFALADEKKLSLSSYGDRIYDNLIIFAPSAEEFGGSLTVRSILDFVDHGGNVIVAGSSSIGEPIREFGSECGFEFDEESAAVIDHINFDSKLDNGEHTTIVTDQIIDNKLIAGTNKGRVLFRGVGLVQDLSNPLTIRVLSAESTAYTYFTDEKISVAPHVVGSKTVLVGALQARNNARVLFSGSLDLFSDEFFNAQVNVAGATASPSANRDFAISAALWTFKRSGILRVSGEPKHHLAGQTTVPELYTVFDQIEYSLRVEELVDRNWVGYQGNDMQLEFVMLNPYLRLTLNNTGDGVQHASFQAPDVYGVFQFRVDYKRTGYTYVQVHNQIPVRPLQNTQYERFIFSAFPYYASAFSMMGGLFVFSLVFLYHREAPATKKN
;
A
#
# COMPACT_ATOMS: atom_id res chain seq x y z
N MET A 1 52.57 -32.87 -4.23
CA MET A 1 51.69 -32.88 -3.04
C MET A 1 51.46 -31.47 -2.45
N ARG A 2 51.23 -30.44 -3.28
CA ARG A 2 51.05 -29.03 -2.83
C ARG A 2 49.87 -28.27 -3.47
N ILE A 3 49.10 -28.94 -4.34
CA ILE A 3 48.00 -28.29 -5.09
C ILE A 3 46.67 -28.36 -4.33
N VAL A 4 46.44 -29.42 -3.57
CA VAL A 4 45.21 -29.62 -2.77
C VAL A 4 44.97 -28.53 -1.70
N PRO A 5 45.98 -28.07 -0.91
CA PRO A 5 45.73 -27.04 0.10
C PRO A 5 45.47 -25.65 -0.51
N VAL A 6 45.99 -25.37 -1.71
CA VAL A 6 45.78 -24.08 -2.40
C VAL A 6 44.38 -24.02 -3.00
N LEU A 7 43.87 -25.13 -3.53
CA LEU A 7 42.52 -25.21 -4.07
C LEU A 7 41.45 -25.07 -2.97
N LEU A 8 41.68 -25.67 -1.80
CA LEU A 8 40.79 -25.57 -0.63
C LEU A 8 40.77 -24.14 -0.04
N ALA A 9 41.92 -23.47 0.01
CA ALA A 9 41.99 -22.07 0.44
C ALA A 9 41.28 -21.13 -0.54
N LEU A 10 41.38 -21.38 -1.85
CA LEU A 10 40.70 -20.57 -2.87
C LEU A 10 39.18 -20.76 -2.82
N THR A 11 38.68 -21.98 -2.57
CA THR A 11 37.25 -22.23 -2.36
C THR A 11 36.71 -21.62 -1.07
N ALA A 12 37.52 -21.56 -0.01
CA ALA A 12 37.13 -20.91 1.24
C ALA A 12 37.04 -19.37 1.09
N VAL A 13 37.94 -18.76 0.31
CA VAL A 13 37.90 -17.31 0.02
C VAL A 13 36.75 -16.94 -0.93
N LEU A 14 36.42 -17.79 -1.91
CA LEU A 14 35.21 -17.61 -2.73
C LEU A 14 33.92 -17.81 -1.92
N ALA A 15 33.88 -18.76 -0.97
CA ALA A 15 32.72 -18.97 -0.11
C ALA A 15 32.52 -17.83 0.91
N LEU A 16 33.61 -17.22 1.43
CA LEU A 16 33.51 -16.05 2.31
C LEU A 16 33.13 -14.75 1.58
N THR A 17 33.39 -14.62 0.28
CA THR A 17 33.00 -13.44 -0.51
C THR A 17 31.55 -13.52 -1.03
N SER A 18 30.96 -14.73 -1.08
CA SER A 18 29.54 -14.93 -1.40
C SER A 18 28.55 -14.66 -0.25
N LEU A 19 29.02 -14.32 0.95
CA LEU A 19 28.20 -13.82 2.06
C LEU A 19 28.33 -12.31 2.27
N SER A 20 28.53 -11.54 1.19
CA SER A 20 28.07 -10.15 1.22
C SER A 20 26.56 -10.16 1.06
N ARG A 21 25.85 -10.18 2.19
CA ARG A 21 24.41 -9.90 2.24
C ARG A 21 24.24 -8.50 1.66
N ALA A 22 23.95 -8.41 0.36
CA ALA A 22 23.64 -7.15 -0.29
C ALA A 22 22.53 -6.51 0.56
N ALA A 23 22.85 -5.39 1.21
CA ALA A 23 21.83 -4.62 1.90
C ALA A 23 20.70 -4.42 0.88
N PRO A 24 19.43 -4.64 1.26
CA PRO A 24 18.32 -4.45 0.34
C PRO A 24 18.51 -3.09 -0.33
N ARG A 25 18.58 -3.09 -1.66
CA ARG A 25 18.83 -1.89 -2.47
C ARG A 25 17.63 -0.98 -2.25
N VAL A 26 17.69 -0.15 -1.22
CA VAL A 26 16.63 0.84 -1.00
C VAL A 26 16.81 1.87 -2.12
N PRO A 27 15.78 2.09 -2.95
CA PRO A 27 15.81 3.09 -4.01
C PRO A 27 16.21 4.44 -3.39
N GLY A 28 17.30 5.02 -3.88
CA GLY A 28 18.02 6.06 -3.14
C GLY A 28 18.53 7.21 -4.01
N LYS A 29 18.50 7.05 -5.34
CA LYS A 29 18.88 8.13 -6.25
C LYS A 29 17.71 9.08 -6.43
N THR A 30 17.89 10.33 -6.01
CA THR A 30 16.85 11.34 -6.05
C THR A 30 17.30 12.51 -6.92
N LEU A 31 16.52 12.84 -7.95
CA LEU A 31 16.70 14.06 -8.72
C LEU A 31 15.95 15.19 -8.03
N VAL A 32 16.62 16.32 -7.79
CA VAL A 32 16.03 17.52 -7.20
C VAL A 32 16.07 18.63 -8.25
N LEU A 33 14.89 19.05 -8.69
CA LEU A 33 14.73 20.20 -9.57
C LEU A 33 14.53 21.44 -8.70
N LEU A 34 15.39 22.43 -8.93
CA LEU A 34 15.33 23.71 -8.26
C LEU A 34 14.98 24.80 -9.26
N GLU A 35 14.23 25.80 -8.82
CA GLU A 35 14.07 27.05 -9.58
C GLU A 35 15.38 27.85 -9.64
N ASN A 36 16.05 27.94 -8.49
CA ASN A 36 17.32 28.63 -8.35
C ASN A 36 18.22 27.87 -7.36
N TYR A 37 19.53 27.89 -7.59
CA TYR A 37 20.51 27.26 -6.70
C TYR A 37 20.49 27.84 -5.28
N SER A 38 20.00 29.06 -5.07
CA SER A 38 19.81 29.64 -3.74
C SER A 38 18.91 28.79 -2.83
N LEU A 39 17.94 28.07 -3.41
CA LEU A 39 17.05 27.18 -2.65
C LEU A 39 17.79 26.06 -1.91
N ARG A 40 18.96 25.65 -2.43
CA ARG A 40 19.82 24.68 -1.75
C ARG A 40 20.32 25.17 -0.40
N GLN A 41 20.53 26.49 -0.26
CA GLN A 41 20.97 27.09 0.98
C GLN A 41 19.80 27.33 1.94
N THR A 42 18.63 27.74 1.43
CA THR A 42 17.45 28.04 2.26
C THR A 42 16.71 26.78 2.74
N HIS A 43 16.89 25.64 2.07
CA HIS A 43 16.30 24.34 2.42
C HIS A 43 17.36 23.32 2.82
N SER A 44 18.49 23.80 3.35
CA SER A 44 19.69 22.98 3.58
C SER A 44 19.43 21.90 4.64
N THR A 45 18.62 22.18 5.66
CA THR A 45 18.30 21.22 6.72
C THR A 45 17.48 20.08 6.17
N PHE A 46 16.48 20.35 5.32
CA PHE A 46 15.67 19.32 4.67
C PHE A 46 16.54 18.37 3.84
N PHE A 47 17.36 18.92 2.95
CA PHE A 47 18.24 18.10 2.10
C PHE A 47 19.29 17.33 2.90
N ARG A 48 19.86 17.93 3.94
CA ARG A 48 20.80 17.24 4.84
C ARG A 48 20.15 16.06 5.54
N GLN A 49 18.92 16.21 6.03
CA GLN A 49 18.20 15.11 6.67
C GLN A 49 17.89 13.96 5.70
N LEU A 50 17.59 14.26 4.43
CA LEU A 50 17.49 13.22 3.41
C LEU A 50 18.84 12.53 3.15
N GLN A 51 19.94 13.28 3.07
CA GLN A 51 21.27 12.69 2.90
C GLN A 51 21.68 11.80 4.09
N GLU A 52 21.35 12.20 5.32
CA GLU A 52 21.54 11.39 6.54
C GLU A 52 20.77 10.06 6.49
N GLN A 53 19.70 9.99 5.69
CA GLN A 53 18.90 8.78 5.45
C GLN A 53 19.39 7.98 4.22
N ASP A 54 20.62 8.23 3.78
CA ASP A 54 21.31 7.60 2.63
C ASP A 54 20.62 7.83 1.28
N PHE A 55 19.98 8.99 1.09
CA PHE A 55 19.56 9.44 -0.24
C PHE A 55 20.70 10.14 -0.98
N THR A 56 20.93 9.74 -2.22
CA THR A 56 21.88 10.39 -3.14
C THR A 56 21.13 11.47 -3.93
N LEU A 57 21.33 12.73 -3.55
CA LEU A 57 20.67 13.87 -4.18
C LEU A 57 21.51 14.42 -5.35
N SER A 58 20.92 14.49 -6.55
CA SER A 58 21.47 15.25 -7.67
C SER A 58 20.62 16.48 -7.91
N PHE A 59 21.24 17.66 -7.84
CA PHE A 59 20.56 18.95 -8.03
C PHE A 59 20.70 19.39 -9.49
N ALA A 60 19.60 19.82 -10.09
CA ALA A 60 19.55 20.41 -11.41
C ALA A 60 18.57 21.59 -11.41
N LEU A 61 18.72 22.50 -12.36
CA LEU A 61 17.72 23.56 -12.56
C LEU A 61 16.55 23.02 -13.38
N ALA A 62 15.34 23.51 -13.11
CA ALA A 62 14.12 23.06 -13.78
C ALA A 62 14.15 23.29 -15.30
N ASP A 63 14.89 24.29 -15.78
CA ASP A 63 15.02 24.69 -17.20
C ASP A 63 16.20 24.01 -17.93
N GLU A 64 16.92 23.10 -17.27
CA GLU A 64 18.12 22.50 -17.84
C GLU A 64 17.81 21.58 -19.03
N LYS A 65 18.48 21.80 -20.17
CA LYS A 65 18.20 21.09 -21.44
C LYS A 65 18.52 19.60 -21.46
N LYS A 66 19.23 19.07 -20.46
CA LYS A 66 19.69 17.67 -20.42
C LYS A 66 18.97 16.81 -19.38
N LEU A 67 17.83 17.27 -18.88
CA LEU A 67 17.03 16.50 -17.91
C LEU A 67 16.35 15.30 -18.58
N SER A 68 16.51 14.14 -17.95
CA SER A 68 15.83 12.89 -18.31
C SER A 68 15.64 12.01 -17.07
N LEU A 69 14.42 11.48 -16.86
CA LEU A 69 14.11 10.57 -15.74
C LEU A 69 14.40 9.10 -16.06
N SER A 70 14.29 8.75 -17.35
CA SER A 70 14.50 7.41 -17.87
C SER A 70 15.40 7.46 -19.11
N SER A 71 16.12 6.38 -19.36
CA SER A 71 16.94 6.18 -20.54
C SER A 71 16.77 4.75 -21.02
N TYR A 72 16.44 4.59 -22.31
CA TYR A 72 16.20 3.27 -22.93
C TYR A 72 15.14 2.41 -22.22
N GLY A 73 14.14 3.03 -21.60
CA GLY A 73 13.07 2.33 -20.87
C GLY A 73 13.41 2.01 -19.41
N ASP A 74 14.66 2.21 -18.98
CA ASP A 74 15.07 2.05 -17.60
C ASP A 74 15.08 3.38 -16.84
N ARG A 75 14.65 3.32 -15.59
CA ARG A 75 14.57 4.48 -14.70
C ARG A 75 15.95 4.82 -14.12
N ILE A 76 16.43 6.04 -14.33
CA ILE A 76 17.76 6.49 -13.86
C ILE A 76 17.71 6.86 -12.37
N TYR A 77 16.61 7.50 -11.98
CA TYR A 77 16.34 7.99 -10.63
C TYR A 77 15.19 7.22 -10.00
N ASP A 78 15.24 7.02 -8.70
CA ASP A 78 14.16 6.34 -7.99
C ASP A 78 13.07 7.32 -7.52
N ASN A 79 13.50 8.54 -7.21
CA ASN A 79 12.68 9.58 -6.65
C ASN A 79 12.91 10.91 -7.38
N LEU A 80 11.89 11.76 -7.40
CA LEU A 80 11.93 13.11 -7.96
C LEU A 80 11.42 14.11 -6.91
N ILE A 81 12.12 15.23 -6.76
CA ILE A 81 11.68 16.39 -5.97
C ILE A 81 11.60 17.57 -6.92
N ILE A 82 10.45 18.24 -6.95
CA ILE A 82 10.21 19.43 -7.76
C ILE A 82 10.00 20.62 -6.82
N PHE A 83 11.08 21.36 -6.56
CA PHE A 83 11.08 22.63 -5.83
C PHE A 83 11.31 23.77 -6.82
N ALA A 84 10.40 23.84 -7.80
CA ALA A 84 10.38 24.84 -8.85
C ALA A 84 8.94 25.29 -9.10
N PRO A 85 8.31 25.98 -8.13
CA PRO A 85 6.88 26.26 -8.17
C PRO A 85 6.48 27.13 -9.35
N SER A 86 7.30 28.10 -9.77
CA SER A 86 7.02 29.06 -10.85
C SER A 86 7.42 28.59 -12.26
N ALA A 87 7.85 27.33 -12.40
CA ALA A 87 8.31 26.82 -13.69
C ALA A 87 7.15 26.72 -14.69
N GLU A 88 7.20 27.48 -15.78
CA GLU A 88 6.21 27.39 -16.88
C GLU A 88 6.44 26.15 -17.76
N GLU A 89 7.70 25.73 -17.91
CA GLU A 89 8.09 24.53 -18.65
C GLU A 89 9.28 23.85 -17.98
N PHE A 90 9.35 22.53 -18.11
CA PHE A 90 10.53 21.77 -17.70
C PHE A 90 11.49 21.55 -18.88
N GLY A 91 12.78 21.59 -18.59
CA GLY A 91 13.84 21.41 -19.59
C GLY A 91 14.02 19.97 -20.07
N GLY A 92 14.65 19.81 -21.23
CA GLY A 92 15.08 18.52 -21.77
C GLY A 92 13.93 17.64 -22.26
N SER A 93 13.89 16.39 -21.81
CA SER A 93 12.81 15.45 -22.14
C SER A 93 11.73 15.39 -21.05
N LEU A 94 11.80 16.29 -20.06
CA LEU A 94 10.89 16.29 -18.93
C LEU A 94 9.60 17.03 -19.32
N THR A 95 8.50 16.31 -19.30
CA THR A 95 7.13 16.80 -19.52
C THR A 95 6.21 16.21 -18.45
N VAL A 96 5.02 16.78 -18.25
CA VAL A 96 4.02 16.24 -17.32
C VAL A 96 3.74 14.75 -17.61
N ARG A 97 3.59 14.39 -18.89
CA ARG A 97 3.43 12.99 -19.33
C ARG A 97 4.60 12.10 -18.91
N SER A 98 5.84 12.56 -19.08
CA SER A 98 7.01 11.78 -18.66
C SER A 98 7.08 11.57 -17.13
N ILE A 99 6.54 12.52 -16.35
CA ILE A 99 6.48 12.40 -14.88
C ILE A 99 5.37 11.40 -14.50
N LEU A 100 4.23 11.41 -15.19
CA LEU A 100 3.18 10.41 -15.02
C LEU A 100 3.69 9.01 -15.36
N ASP A 101 4.37 8.85 -16.50
CA ASP A 101 5.03 7.59 -16.87
C ASP A 101 6.03 7.16 -15.79
N PHE A 102 6.81 8.09 -15.23
CA PHE A 102 7.73 7.79 -14.14
C PHE A 102 7.02 7.26 -12.89
N VAL A 103 5.85 7.83 -12.52
CA VAL A 103 5.01 7.35 -11.43
C VAL A 103 4.41 5.98 -11.74
N ASP A 104 3.95 5.73 -12.97
CA ASP A 104 3.41 4.44 -13.41
C ASP A 104 4.46 3.32 -13.37
N HIS A 105 5.74 3.65 -13.59
CA HIS A 105 6.86 2.74 -13.40
C HIS A 105 7.37 2.68 -11.94
N GLY A 106 6.56 3.14 -10.97
CA GLY A 106 6.82 3.00 -9.54
C GLY A 106 7.74 4.06 -8.95
N GLY A 107 7.96 5.18 -9.66
CA GLY A 107 8.73 6.33 -9.18
C GLY A 107 7.95 7.14 -8.16
N ASN A 108 8.66 7.72 -7.18
CA ASN A 108 8.02 8.55 -6.16
C ASN A 108 8.33 10.03 -6.40
N VAL A 109 7.36 10.91 -6.18
CA VAL A 109 7.50 12.34 -6.51
C VAL A 109 7.06 13.20 -5.33
N ILE A 110 7.84 14.21 -4.98
CA ILE A 110 7.43 15.30 -4.10
C ILE A 110 7.38 16.57 -4.93
N VAL A 111 6.27 17.29 -4.89
CA VAL A 111 6.08 18.57 -5.56
C VAL A 111 5.72 19.63 -4.53
N ALA A 112 6.39 20.77 -4.60
CA ALA A 112 6.08 21.93 -3.77
C ALA A 112 5.68 23.11 -4.66
N GLY A 113 4.46 23.60 -4.43
CA GLY A 113 3.94 24.83 -5.01
C GLY A 113 4.24 26.06 -4.15
N SER A 114 3.84 27.22 -4.65
CA SER A 114 3.80 28.50 -3.93
C SER A 114 2.68 29.34 -4.54
N SER A 115 2.47 30.58 -4.07
CA SER A 115 1.53 31.50 -4.71
C SER A 115 1.88 31.85 -6.16
N SER A 116 3.12 31.62 -6.61
CA SER A 116 3.53 31.74 -8.01
C SER A 116 3.59 30.34 -8.64
N ILE A 117 2.45 29.63 -8.71
CA ILE A 117 2.40 28.25 -9.23
C ILE A 117 2.29 28.22 -10.75
N GLY A 118 3.19 27.49 -11.40
CA GLY A 118 3.24 27.29 -12.85
C GLY A 118 2.32 26.19 -13.34
N GLU A 119 1.92 26.28 -14.62
CA GLU A 119 0.96 25.38 -15.26
C GLU A 119 1.35 23.88 -15.23
N PRO A 120 2.61 23.45 -15.45
CA PRO A 120 2.97 22.04 -15.42
C PRO A 120 2.70 21.36 -14.07
N ILE A 121 2.85 22.09 -12.96
CA ILE A 121 2.57 21.56 -11.62
C ILE A 121 1.06 21.43 -11.41
N ARG A 122 0.27 22.40 -11.89
CA ARG A 122 -1.20 22.36 -11.83
C ARG A 122 -1.76 21.21 -12.67
N GLU A 123 -1.26 21.04 -13.90
CA GLU A 123 -1.63 19.94 -14.79
C GLU A 123 -1.28 18.58 -14.17
N PHE A 124 -0.06 18.43 -13.64
CA PHE A 124 0.35 17.19 -12.97
C PHE A 124 -0.49 16.88 -11.72
N GLY A 125 -0.84 17.91 -10.93
CA GLY A 125 -1.76 17.77 -9.81
C GLY A 125 -3.13 17.27 -10.25
N SER A 126 -3.70 17.87 -11.29
CA SER A 126 -5.04 17.56 -11.81
C SER A 126 -5.12 16.09 -12.27
N GLU A 127 -4.11 15.62 -13.00
CA GLU A 127 -3.98 14.22 -13.43
C GLU A 127 -3.87 13.24 -12.24
N CYS A 128 -3.39 13.71 -11.09
CA CYS A 128 -3.29 12.94 -9.85
C CYS A 128 -4.51 13.07 -8.92
N GLY A 129 -5.53 13.86 -9.29
CA GLY A 129 -6.75 14.08 -8.51
C GLY A 129 -6.66 15.20 -7.46
N PHE A 130 -5.71 16.13 -7.63
CA PHE A 130 -5.60 17.35 -6.83
C PHE A 130 -5.60 18.59 -7.72
N GLU A 131 -6.55 19.49 -7.50
CA GLU A 131 -6.61 20.75 -8.23
C GLU A 131 -5.94 21.84 -7.39
N PHE A 132 -4.88 22.45 -7.93
CA PHE A 132 -4.28 23.62 -7.32
C PHE A 132 -5.08 24.87 -7.67
N ASP A 133 -5.08 25.83 -6.75
CA ASP A 133 -5.68 27.13 -7.01
C ASP A 133 -4.94 27.93 -8.10
N GLU A 134 -5.49 29.08 -8.47
CA GLU A 134 -4.90 29.96 -9.48
C GLU A 134 -3.58 30.59 -9.03
N GLU A 135 -2.76 31.02 -10.00
CA GLU A 135 -1.55 31.80 -9.72
C GLU A 135 -1.92 33.11 -9.02
N SER A 136 -1.13 33.54 -8.05
CA SER A 136 -1.37 34.68 -7.14
C SER A 136 -2.43 34.44 -6.06
N ALA A 137 -3.11 33.29 -6.05
CA ALA A 137 -3.93 32.91 -4.92
C ALA A 137 -3.06 32.49 -3.73
N ALA A 138 -3.56 32.71 -2.52
CA ALA A 138 -2.94 32.23 -1.29
C ALA A 138 -4.01 31.71 -0.33
N VAL A 139 -3.61 30.82 0.57
CA VAL A 139 -4.45 30.44 1.71
C VAL A 139 -4.38 31.54 2.76
N ILE A 140 -5.54 32.12 3.08
CA ILE A 140 -5.68 33.25 4.01
C ILE A 140 -6.46 32.77 5.23
N ASP A 141 -5.97 33.06 6.43
CA ASP A 141 -6.70 32.87 7.68
C ASP A 141 -6.45 34.05 8.63
N HIS A 142 -7.48 34.86 8.86
CA HIS A 142 -7.35 36.03 9.74
C HIS A 142 -7.40 35.72 11.23
N ILE A 143 -7.62 34.47 11.62
CA ILE A 143 -7.70 34.04 13.02
C ILE A 143 -6.44 33.26 13.41
N ASN A 144 -6.06 32.27 12.60
CA ASN A 144 -4.94 31.37 12.89
C ASN A 144 -3.70 31.70 12.04
N PHE A 145 -3.18 32.92 12.15
CA PHE A 145 -1.95 33.34 11.48
C PHE A 145 -0.80 33.56 12.48
N ASP A 146 0.44 33.50 11.97
CA ASP A 146 1.63 33.83 12.75
C ASP A 146 1.89 35.34 12.77
N SER A 147 1.81 35.95 13.95
CA SER A 147 1.97 37.41 14.10
C SER A 147 3.37 37.97 13.83
N LYS A 148 4.42 37.13 13.73
CA LYS A 148 5.81 37.58 13.53
C LYS A 148 6.34 37.33 12.12
N LEU A 149 5.95 36.20 11.53
CA LEU A 149 6.40 35.77 10.20
C LEU A 149 5.44 36.19 9.09
N ASP A 150 4.24 36.64 9.44
CA ASP A 150 3.30 37.16 8.47
C ASP A 150 3.67 38.59 8.03
N ASN A 151 3.42 38.90 6.77
CA ASN A 151 3.72 40.19 6.15
C ASN A 151 2.59 41.23 6.33
N GLY A 152 1.54 40.91 7.10
CA GLY A 152 0.35 41.73 7.32
C GLY A 152 -0.85 41.35 6.45
N GLU A 153 -0.70 40.37 5.56
CA GLU A 153 -1.75 39.86 4.67
C GLU A 153 -2.46 38.62 5.22
N HIS A 154 -2.00 38.10 6.37
CA HIS A 154 -2.52 36.90 7.04
C HIS A 154 -2.45 35.64 6.16
N THR A 155 -1.33 35.50 5.44
CA THR A 155 -1.03 34.39 4.51
C THR A 155 -0.13 33.33 5.14
N THR A 156 0.60 33.67 6.20
CA THR A 156 1.34 32.70 7.01
C THR A 156 0.40 32.07 8.03
N ILE A 157 -0.27 30.99 7.63
CA ILE A 157 -1.26 30.30 8.44
C ILE A 157 -0.63 29.23 9.33
N VAL A 158 -1.32 28.94 10.43
CA VAL A 158 -0.94 27.96 11.44
C VAL A 158 -2.08 26.95 11.55
N THR A 159 -1.77 25.65 11.42
CA THR A 159 -2.78 24.60 11.56
C THR A 159 -2.30 23.45 12.44
N ASP A 160 -3.27 22.77 13.08
CA ASP A 160 -3.07 21.50 13.78
C ASP A 160 -3.82 20.32 13.13
N GLN A 161 -4.49 20.54 11.98
CA GLN A 161 -5.31 19.55 11.27
C GLN A 161 -4.44 18.59 10.43
N ILE A 162 -3.63 17.81 11.12
CA ILE A 162 -2.78 16.76 10.55
C ILE A 162 -3.54 15.43 10.56
N ILE A 163 -3.37 14.62 9.51
CA ILE A 163 -3.92 13.25 9.45
C ILE A 163 -3.49 12.41 10.68
N ASP A 164 -4.43 11.65 11.26
CA ASP A 164 -4.12 10.72 12.35
C ASP A 164 -3.46 9.43 11.85
N ASN A 165 -2.28 9.58 11.22
CA ASN A 165 -1.47 8.48 10.72
C ASN A 165 0.01 8.72 10.99
N LYS A 166 0.54 7.97 11.97
CA LYS A 166 1.94 8.10 12.43
C LYS A 166 2.97 7.79 11.36
N LEU A 167 2.63 6.97 10.35
CA LEU A 167 3.56 6.58 9.29
C LEU A 167 3.81 7.72 8.30
N ILE A 168 2.81 8.58 8.10
CA ILE A 168 2.84 9.70 7.16
C ILE A 168 3.27 10.98 7.89
N ALA A 169 2.57 11.32 8.98
CA ALA A 169 2.74 12.58 9.69
C ALA A 169 3.80 12.54 10.80
N GLY A 170 4.28 11.35 11.17
CA GLY A 170 5.16 11.18 12.33
C GLY A 170 4.41 11.18 13.66
N THR A 171 5.15 11.25 14.75
CA THR A 171 4.60 11.20 16.12
C THR A 171 4.28 12.57 16.71
N ASN A 172 4.88 13.63 16.15
CA ASN A 172 4.71 14.99 16.64
C ASN A 172 3.45 15.61 16.04
N LYS A 173 2.43 15.88 16.88
CA LYS A 173 1.18 16.56 16.50
C LYS A 173 1.21 18.06 16.81
N GLY A 174 2.39 18.68 16.78
CA GLY A 174 2.53 20.11 17.00
C GLY A 174 1.95 20.92 15.84
N ARG A 175 1.90 22.24 16.02
CA ARG A 175 1.37 23.17 15.02
C ARG A 175 2.34 23.35 13.85
N VAL A 176 1.80 23.35 12.63
CA VAL A 176 2.55 23.50 11.39
C VAL A 176 2.28 24.87 10.80
N LEU A 177 3.35 25.56 10.42
CA LEU A 177 3.32 26.81 9.65
C LEU A 177 3.22 26.50 8.16
N PHE A 178 2.37 27.22 7.45
CA PHE A 178 2.18 27.04 6.02
C PHE A 178 1.98 28.40 5.34
N ARG A 179 2.62 28.57 4.18
CA ARG A 179 2.45 29.76 3.32
C ARG A 179 2.51 29.36 1.86
N GLY A 180 1.41 29.49 1.14
CA GLY A 180 1.32 29.09 -0.26
C GLY A 180 -0.12 28.93 -0.75
N VAL A 181 -0.31 28.10 -1.78
CA VAL A 181 -1.61 27.86 -2.42
C VAL A 181 -2.37 26.72 -1.76
N GLY A 182 -3.69 26.78 -1.82
CA GLY A 182 -4.55 25.67 -1.42
C GLY A 182 -4.73 24.67 -2.55
N LEU A 183 -5.05 23.43 -2.17
CA LEU A 183 -5.44 22.36 -3.08
C LEU A 183 -6.87 21.92 -2.79
N VAL A 184 -7.55 21.48 -3.84
CA VAL A 184 -8.84 20.81 -3.78
C VAL A 184 -8.65 19.34 -4.10
N GLN A 185 -9.15 18.48 -3.23
CA GLN A 185 -9.10 17.03 -3.42
C GLN A 185 -10.33 16.57 -4.20
N ASP A 186 -10.12 15.78 -5.26
CA ASP A 186 -11.23 15.06 -5.89
C ASP A 186 -11.67 13.88 -5.01
N LEU A 187 -12.87 14.00 -4.43
CA LEU A 187 -13.47 12.97 -3.57
C LEU A 187 -13.93 11.73 -4.36
N SER A 188 -14.03 11.81 -5.69
CA SER A 188 -14.34 10.66 -6.54
C SER A 188 -13.18 9.67 -6.59
N ASN A 189 -11.94 10.15 -6.38
CA ASN A 189 -10.74 9.34 -6.41
C ASN A 189 -10.41 8.77 -5.01
N PRO A 190 -10.58 7.45 -4.78
CA PRO A 190 -10.33 6.84 -3.48
C PRO A 190 -8.84 6.68 -3.13
N LEU A 191 -7.93 6.99 -4.06
CA LEU A 191 -6.48 6.84 -3.87
C LEU A 191 -5.84 8.10 -3.25
N THR A 192 -6.56 9.22 -3.23
CA THR A 192 -6.10 10.48 -2.68
C THR A 192 -6.20 10.47 -1.15
N ILE A 193 -5.21 11.07 -0.51
CA ILE A 193 -5.06 11.14 0.94
C ILE A 193 -4.86 12.62 1.30
N ARG A 194 -5.71 13.15 2.17
CA ARG A 194 -5.53 14.48 2.76
C ARG A 194 -4.56 14.36 3.94
N VAL A 195 -3.36 14.92 3.82
CA VAL A 195 -2.30 14.81 4.83
C VAL A 195 -2.36 15.97 5.82
N LEU A 196 -2.49 17.20 5.29
CA LEU A 196 -2.64 18.42 6.06
C LEU A 196 -3.78 19.25 5.46
N SER A 197 -4.72 19.69 6.29
CA SER A 197 -5.80 20.60 5.90
C SER A 197 -5.71 21.91 6.62
N ALA A 198 -6.35 22.95 6.08
CA ALA A 198 -6.49 24.23 6.76
C ALA A 198 -7.55 24.16 7.88
N GLU A 199 -7.56 25.18 8.73
CA GLU A 199 -8.60 25.36 9.75
C GLU A 199 -9.95 25.74 9.13
N SER A 200 -11.02 25.61 9.91
CA SER A 200 -12.38 25.94 9.45
C SER A 200 -12.59 27.40 9.03
N THR A 201 -11.68 28.30 9.42
CA THR A 201 -11.72 29.75 9.17
C THR A 201 -10.91 30.18 7.96
N ALA A 202 -10.11 29.28 7.38
CA ALA A 202 -9.27 29.59 6.24
C ALA A 202 -10.06 29.58 4.91
N TYR A 203 -9.60 30.33 3.92
CA TYR A 203 -10.12 30.32 2.56
C TYR A 203 -9.00 30.63 1.56
N THR A 204 -9.23 30.33 0.28
CA THR A 204 -8.24 30.59 -0.77
C THR A 204 -8.73 31.67 -1.71
N TYR A 205 -7.95 32.74 -1.87
CA TYR A 205 -8.29 33.84 -2.76
C TYR A 205 -7.04 34.68 -3.08
N PHE A 206 -7.18 35.63 -4.01
CA PHE A 206 -6.17 36.65 -4.28
C PHE A 206 -6.07 37.63 -3.11
N THR A 207 -4.86 37.95 -2.66
CA THR A 207 -4.63 38.84 -1.50
C THR A 207 -4.97 40.30 -1.79
N ASP A 208 -4.78 40.74 -3.04
CA ASP A 208 -4.95 42.14 -3.45
C ASP A 208 -6.37 42.46 -3.93
N GLU A 209 -7.21 41.46 -4.16
CA GLU A 209 -8.54 41.64 -4.72
C GLU A 209 -9.66 41.48 -3.69
N LYS A 210 -10.74 42.24 -3.89
CA LYS A 210 -11.96 42.03 -3.12
C LYS A 210 -12.65 40.76 -3.61
N ILE A 211 -13.11 39.95 -2.67
CA ILE A 211 -13.90 38.75 -2.95
C ILE A 211 -15.18 39.17 -3.69
N SER A 212 -15.22 38.85 -4.99
CA SER A 212 -16.36 39.13 -5.87
C SER A 212 -17.07 37.84 -6.28
N VAL A 213 -16.30 36.76 -6.42
CA VAL A 213 -16.75 35.40 -6.72
C VAL A 213 -16.50 34.55 -5.48
N ALA A 214 -17.30 33.48 -5.32
CA ALA A 214 -17.06 32.52 -4.26
C ALA A 214 -15.62 31.96 -4.36
N PRO A 215 -14.84 31.99 -3.26
CA PRO A 215 -13.52 31.38 -3.20
C PRO A 215 -13.53 29.93 -3.69
N HIS A 216 -12.43 29.50 -4.31
CA HIS A 216 -12.31 28.17 -4.88
C HIS A 216 -12.52 27.08 -3.82
N VAL A 217 -11.90 27.24 -2.65
CA VAL A 217 -12.14 26.36 -1.50
C VAL A 217 -12.15 27.13 -0.18
N VAL A 218 -13.02 26.69 0.73
CA VAL A 218 -13.25 27.32 2.03
C VAL A 218 -13.24 26.30 3.16
N GLY A 219 -12.73 26.75 4.30
CA GLY A 219 -12.66 26.02 5.56
C GLY A 219 -11.76 24.79 5.52
N SER A 220 -12.14 23.77 6.28
CA SER A 220 -11.35 22.54 6.46
C SER A 220 -11.29 21.63 5.24
N LYS A 221 -12.00 21.99 4.15
CA LYS A 221 -11.88 21.31 2.86
C LYS A 221 -10.63 21.73 2.10
N THR A 222 -10.04 22.88 2.42
CA THR A 222 -8.78 23.34 1.84
C THR A 222 -7.66 22.38 2.24
N VAL A 223 -7.10 21.68 1.26
CA VAL A 223 -5.96 20.80 1.46
C VAL A 223 -4.69 21.63 1.31
N LEU A 224 -3.79 21.54 2.28
CA LEU A 224 -2.48 22.21 2.25
C LEU A 224 -1.39 21.25 1.76
N VAL A 225 -1.48 19.99 2.20
CA VAL A 225 -0.64 18.89 1.74
C VAL A 225 -1.52 17.70 1.39
N GLY A 226 -1.49 17.32 0.11
CA GLY A 226 -2.17 16.15 -0.45
C GLY A 226 -1.16 15.05 -0.76
N ALA A 227 -1.59 13.80 -0.68
CA ALA A 227 -0.81 12.66 -1.12
C ALA A 227 -1.65 11.73 -2.00
N LEU A 228 -0.99 11.03 -2.92
CA LEU A 228 -1.58 9.99 -3.74
C LEU A 228 -0.77 8.71 -3.53
N GLN A 229 -1.49 7.60 -3.29
CA GLN A 229 -0.91 6.27 -3.38
C GLN A 229 -1.49 5.53 -4.58
N ALA A 230 -0.70 5.39 -5.64
CA ALA A 230 -1.11 4.72 -6.86
C ALA A 230 -1.27 3.20 -6.67
N ARG A 231 -1.93 2.54 -7.63
CA ARG A 231 -2.21 1.09 -7.57
C ARG A 231 -0.94 0.22 -7.61
N ASN A 232 0.11 0.72 -8.26
CA ASN A 232 1.45 0.12 -8.28
C ASN A 232 2.27 0.46 -7.01
N ASN A 233 1.64 1.04 -5.98
CA ASN A 233 2.26 1.54 -4.76
C ASN A 233 3.26 2.69 -4.96
N ALA A 234 3.26 3.41 -6.10
CA ALA A 234 3.97 4.67 -6.21
C ALA A 234 3.34 5.73 -5.28
N ARG A 235 4.16 6.60 -4.71
CA ARG A 235 3.71 7.65 -3.78
C ARG A 235 4.05 9.02 -4.34
N VAL A 236 3.05 9.89 -4.37
CA VAL A 236 3.21 11.28 -4.77
C VAL A 236 2.74 12.17 -3.62
N LEU A 237 3.52 13.19 -3.28
CA LEU A 237 3.19 14.20 -2.28
C LEU A 237 3.12 15.56 -2.94
N PHE A 238 1.99 16.23 -2.77
CA PHE A 238 1.74 17.60 -3.22
C PHE A 238 1.70 18.50 -2.00
N SER A 239 2.62 19.45 -1.92
CA SER A 239 2.58 20.54 -0.96
C SER A 239 2.23 21.82 -1.70
N GLY A 240 1.26 22.59 -1.21
CA GLY A 240 0.98 23.93 -1.76
C GLY A 240 1.99 24.99 -1.35
N SER A 241 2.97 24.64 -0.50
CA SER A 241 3.98 25.54 0.04
C SER A 241 5.38 24.96 -0.09
N LEU A 242 6.27 25.71 -0.72
CA LEU A 242 7.71 25.48 -0.73
C LEU A 242 8.31 25.82 0.64
N ASP A 243 7.84 26.91 1.25
CA ASP A 243 8.29 27.40 2.55
C ASP A 243 8.07 26.40 3.68
N LEU A 244 7.10 25.49 3.53
CA LEU A 244 6.89 24.35 4.43
C LEU A 244 8.18 23.54 4.68
N PHE A 245 9.06 23.45 3.68
CA PHE A 245 10.33 22.72 3.72
C PHE A 245 11.55 23.60 4.04
N SER A 246 11.34 24.90 4.29
CA SER A 246 12.41 25.87 4.48
C SER A 246 13.06 25.80 5.87
N ASP A 247 14.33 26.20 5.93
CA ASP A 247 15.07 26.32 7.19
C ASP A 247 14.47 27.41 8.11
N GLU A 248 13.81 28.42 7.53
CA GLU A 248 13.10 29.46 8.29
C GLU A 248 11.95 28.84 9.11
N PHE A 249 11.06 28.09 8.45
CA PHE A 249 9.92 27.48 9.12
C PHE A 249 10.32 26.34 10.05
N PHE A 250 11.44 25.66 9.78
CA PHE A 250 11.96 24.62 10.68
C PHE A 250 12.52 25.16 12.00
N ASN A 251 13.04 26.39 12.00
CA ASN A 251 13.61 27.01 13.21
C ASN A 251 12.66 28.03 13.86
N ALA A 252 11.51 28.29 13.24
CA ALA A 252 10.52 29.22 13.72
C ALA A 252 9.84 28.75 15.01
N GLN A 253 9.39 29.74 15.80
CA GLN A 253 8.41 29.54 16.86
C GLN A 253 7.06 30.02 16.37
N VAL A 254 6.02 29.23 16.60
CA VAL A 254 4.63 29.52 16.25
C VAL A 254 4.06 30.53 17.24
N ASN A 255 3.64 31.70 16.76
CA ASN A 255 3.10 32.83 17.54
C ASN A 255 1.69 33.19 17.05
N VAL A 256 0.70 32.42 17.52
CA VAL A 256 -0.73 32.73 17.28
C VAL A 256 -1.22 33.71 18.34
N ALA A 257 -2.04 34.68 17.92
CA ALA A 257 -2.67 35.63 18.83
C ALA A 257 -3.44 34.91 19.95
N GLY A 258 -3.08 35.18 21.21
CA GLY A 258 -3.72 34.58 22.38
C GLY A 258 -3.23 33.18 22.77
N ALA A 259 -2.24 32.60 22.07
CA ALA A 259 -1.61 31.33 22.42
C ALA A 259 -0.16 31.50 22.87
N THR A 260 0.35 30.54 23.66
CA THR A 260 1.76 30.49 24.04
C THR A 260 2.63 30.09 22.86
N ALA A 261 3.77 30.75 22.70
CA ALA A 261 4.72 30.42 21.65
C ALA A 261 5.23 28.98 21.82
N SER A 262 5.16 28.19 20.76
CA SER A 262 5.65 26.80 20.73
C SER A 262 6.60 26.62 19.55
N PRO A 263 7.57 25.69 19.60
CA PRO A 263 8.36 25.34 18.42
C PRO A 263 7.46 24.83 17.30
N SER A 264 7.83 25.11 16.04
CA SER A 264 7.11 24.58 14.88
C SER A 264 7.30 23.07 14.75
N ALA A 265 6.26 22.36 14.30
CA ALA A 265 6.34 20.94 13.99
C ALA A 265 6.75 20.67 12.52
N ASN A 266 7.03 21.73 11.74
CA ASN A 266 7.33 21.64 10.31
C ASN A 266 8.45 20.65 10.01
N ARG A 267 9.53 20.67 10.79
CA ARG A 267 10.68 19.79 10.57
C ARG A 267 10.30 18.31 10.68
N ASP A 268 9.67 17.93 11.78
CA ASP A 268 9.31 16.53 12.01
C ASP A 268 8.27 16.05 11.00
N PHE A 269 7.30 16.92 10.69
CA PHE A 269 6.22 16.65 9.73
C PHE A 269 6.75 16.49 8.30
N ALA A 270 7.50 17.46 7.79
CA ALA A 270 8.01 17.47 6.42
C ALA A 270 8.96 16.30 6.15
N ILE A 271 9.81 15.95 7.12
CA ILE A 271 10.70 14.79 7.02
C ILE A 271 9.91 13.49 7.07
N SER A 272 8.94 13.35 7.97
CA SER A 272 8.10 12.14 8.05
C SER A 272 7.32 11.93 6.74
N ALA A 273 6.73 12.99 6.19
CA ALA A 273 6.01 12.95 4.93
C ALA A 273 6.92 12.60 3.75
N ALA A 274 8.13 13.15 3.71
CA ALA A 274 9.12 12.83 2.68
C ALA A 274 9.62 11.38 2.77
N LEU A 275 9.90 10.89 3.99
CA LEU A 275 10.32 9.50 4.23
C LEU A 275 9.22 8.50 3.88
N TRP A 276 7.97 8.83 4.16
CA TRP A 276 6.83 8.06 3.70
C TRP A 276 6.78 8.03 2.16
N THR A 277 6.87 9.19 1.51
CA THR A 277 6.81 9.30 0.05
C THR A 277 7.91 8.48 -0.63
N PHE A 278 9.15 8.54 -0.13
CA PHE A 278 10.28 7.77 -0.67
C PHE A 278 10.39 6.35 -0.15
N LYS A 279 9.29 5.78 0.36
CA LYS A 279 9.21 4.38 0.79
C LYS A 279 10.33 4.03 1.78
N ARG A 280 10.45 4.81 2.86
CA ARG A 280 11.26 4.47 4.05
C ARG A 280 10.40 4.03 5.21
N SER A 281 9.16 4.50 5.29
CA SER A 281 8.15 4.08 6.26
C SER A 281 6.95 3.43 5.59
N GLY A 282 6.23 2.58 6.34
CA GLY A 282 4.96 2.00 5.90
C GLY A 282 5.07 1.07 4.69
N ILE A 283 6.14 0.29 4.59
CA ILE A 283 6.28 -0.72 3.52
C ILE A 283 5.99 -2.09 4.11
N LEU A 284 5.04 -2.78 3.49
CA LEU A 284 4.75 -4.18 3.72
C LEU A 284 5.17 -4.99 2.49
N ARG A 285 5.73 -6.17 2.73
CA ARG A 285 5.93 -7.17 1.70
C ARG A 285 5.42 -8.52 2.16
N VAL A 286 5.04 -9.33 1.20
CA VAL A 286 4.77 -10.74 1.43
C VAL A 286 6.08 -11.51 1.21
N SER A 287 6.44 -12.33 2.18
CA SER A 287 7.70 -13.08 2.18
C SER A 287 7.42 -14.53 1.78
N GLY A 288 7.76 -14.88 0.54
CA GLY A 288 7.50 -16.20 -0.04
C GLY A 288 6.06 -16.40 -0.51
N GLU A 289 5.76 -17.63 -0.91
CA GLU A 289 4.42 -18.01 -1.37
C GLU A 289 3.47 -18.27 -0.19
N PRO A 290 2.17 -17.96 -0.34
CA PRO A 290 1.17 -18.33 0.65
C PRO A 290 1.13 -19.85 0.81
N LYS A 291 1.13 -20.34 2.05
CA LYS A 291 1.06 -21.77 2.33
C LYS A 291 -0.37 -22.15 2.69
N HIS A 292 -0.87 -23.22 2.07
CA HIS A 292 -2.17 -23.78 2.38
C HIS A 292 -2.13 -25.30 2.30
N HIS A 293 -2.78 -25.97 3.24
CA HIS A 293 -2.82 -27.43 3.30
C HIS A 293 -4.06 -27.91 4.07
N LEU A 294 -4.31 -29.21 4.04
CA LEU A 294 -5.33 -29.79 4.92
C LEU A 294 -4.87 -29.73 6.38
N ALA A 295 -5.82 -29.63 7.30
CA ALA A 295 -5.53 -29.67 8.73
C ALA A 295 -4.76 -30.95 9.11
N GLY A 296 -3.66 -30.79 9.84
CA GLY A 296 -2.78 -31.90 10.23
C GLY A 296 -1.82 -32.42 9.15
N GLN A 297 -1.86 -31.87 7.93
CA GLN A 297 -0.87 -32.13 6.88
C GLN A 297 0.09 -30.95 6.73
N THR A 298 1.23 -31.16 6.08
CA THR A 298 2.20 -30.08 5.77
C THR A 298 2.38 -29.85 4.28
N THR A 299 1.91 -30.77 3.45
CA THR A 299 1.99 -30.70 1.99
C THR A 299 0.70 -30.14 1.41
N VAL A 300 0.83 -29.33 0.37
CA VAL A 300 -0.31 -28.83 -0.40
C VAL A 300 -0.94 -30.03 -1.14
N PRO A 301 -2.24 -30.33 -0.96
CA PRO A 301 -2.91 -31.35 -1.75
C PRO A 301 -3.10 -30.87 -3.20
N GLU A 302 -3.18 -31.81 -4.14
CA GLU A 302 -3.43 -31.49 -5.55
C GLU A 302 -4.83 -30.89 -5.76
N LEU A 303 -5.83 -31.42 -5.06
CA LEU A 303 -7.23 -30.99 -5.14
C LEU A 303 -7.85 -31.04 -3.73
N TYR A 304 -8.63 -30.00 -3.39
CA TYR A 304 -9.44 -30.00 -2.18
C TYR A 304 -10.83 -30.58 -2.44
N THR A 305 -11.44 -31.19 -1.44
CA THR A 305 -12.85 -31.58 -1.45
C THR A 305 -13.75 -30.58 -0.72
N VAL A 306 -15.04 -30.61 -1.05
CA VAL A 306 -16.07 -29.92 -0.25
C VAL A 306 -15.97 -30.39 1.21
N PHE A 307 -16.21 -29.47 2.14
CA PHE A 307 -16.11 -29.71 3.59
C PHE A 307 -14.73 -30.05 4.17
N ASP A 308 -13.66 -29.99 3.37
CA ASP A 308 -12.29 -30.15 3.89
C ASP A 308 -11.95 -29.05 4.90
N GLN A 309 -11.21 -29.41 5.94
CA GLN A 309 -10.60 -28.45 6.87
C GLN A 309 -9.28 -27.97 6.28
N ILE A 310 -9.21 -26.68 5.98
CA ILE A 310 -8.08 -26.03 5.32
C ILE A 310 -7.39 -25.09 6.31
N GLU A 311 -6.07 -25.17 6.37
CA GLU A 311 -5.22 -24.21 7.06
C GLU A 311 -4.51 -23.34 6.03
N TYR A 312 -4.56 -22.02 6.21
CA TYR A 312 -3.92 -21.02 5.38
C TYR A 312 -2.95 -20.20 6.22
N SER A 313 -1.76 -19.94 5.69
CA SER A 313 -0.78 -19.05 6.31
C SER A 313 -0.06 -18.16 5.29
N LEU A 314 0.18 -16.92 5.70
CA LEU A 314 0.83 -15.89 4.91
C LEU A 314 1.86 -15.17 5.78
N ARG A 315 3.12 -15.10 5.32
CA ARG A 315 4.15 -14.32 6.02
C ARG A 315 4.20 -12.91 5.46
N VAL A 316 3.97 -11.92 6.33
CA VAL A 316 4.02 -10.50 6.00
C VAL A 316 5.10 -9.84 6.83
N GLU A 317 5.95 -9.08 6.17
CA GLU A 317 7.07 -8.37 6.77
C GLU A 317 6.92 -6.87 6.54
N GLU A 318 7.27 -6.09 7.55
CA GLU A 318 7.32 -4.64 7.52
C GLU A 318 8.79 -4.18 7.49
N LEU A 319 9.08 -3.13 6.72
CA LEU A 319 10.39 -2.50 6.73
C LEU A 319 10.46 -1.48 7.86
N VAL A 320 11.20 -1.79 8.93
CA VAL A 320 11.47 -0.90 10.06
C VAL A 320 12.97 -0.72 10.20
N ASP A 321 13.44 0.53 10.21
CA ASP A 321 14.87 0.86 10.34
C ASP A 321 15.77 0.03 9.41
N ARG A 322 15.32 -0.13 8.14
CA ARG A 322 16.00 -0.87 7.06
C ARG A 322 16.06 -2.39 7.24
N ASN A 323 15.49 -2.91 8.32
CA ASN A 323 15.38 -4.33 8.56
C ASN A 323 13.94 -4.78 8.31
N TRP A 324 13.81 -5.95 7.70
CA TRP A 324 12.51 -6.60 7.55
C TRP A 324 12.18 -7.33 8.84
N VAL A 325 11.11 -6.88 9.49
CA VAL A 325 10.58 -7.44 10.74
C VAL A 325 9.20 -8.01 10.48
N GLY A 326 8.76 -8.99 11.29
CA GLY A 326 7.43 -9.56 11.16
C GLY A 326 6.35 -8.50 11.42
N TYR A 327 5.39 -8.37 10.50
CA TYR A 327 4.31 -7.40 10.63
C TYR A 327 3.40 -7.75 11.82
N GLN A 328 3.09 -6.78 12.67
CA GLN A 328 2.36 -6.99 13.93
C GLN A 328 0.86 -6.71 13.84
N GLY A 329 0.33 -6.32 12.68
CA GLY A 329 -1.11 -6.05 12.53
C GLY A 329 -1.97 -7.29 12.73
N ASN A 330 -3.19 -7.08 13.21
CA ASN A 330 -4.19 -8.10 13.53
C ASN A 330 -5.49 -7.94 12.73
N ASP A 331 -5.50 -7.07 11.72
CA ASP A 331 -6.69 -6.66 10.98
C ASP A 331 -6.67 -7.14 9.52
N MET A 332 -5.71 -8.00 9.15
CA MET A 332 -5.68 -8.62 7.82
C MET A 332 -6.80 -9.64 7.68
N GLN A 333 -7.43 -9.70 6.51
CA GLN A 333 -8.53 -10.60 6.23
C GLN A 333 -8.21 -11.52 5.05
N LEU A 334 -8.57 -12.78 5.21
CA LEU A 334 -8.63 -13.77 4.15
C LEU A 334 -10.06 -13.89 3.64
N GLU A 335 -10.21 -13.79 2.33
CA GLU A 335 -11.45 -14.09 1.65
C GLU A 335 -11.29 -15.37 0.84
N PHE A 336 -12.26 -16.27 0.96
CA PHE A 336 -12.37 -17.46 0.13
C PHE A 336 -13.48 -17.24 -0.90
N VAL A 337 -13.09 -17.00 -2.15
CA VAL A 337 -13.97 -16.39 -3.17
C VAL A 337 -14.05 -17.24 -4.43
N MET A 338 -15.18 -17.19 -5.12
CA MET A 338 -15.32 -17.69 -6.50
C MET A 338 -15.74 -16.54 -7.42
N LEU A 339 -17.00 -16.11 -7.30
CA LEU A 339 -17.50 -14.84 -7.85
C LEU A 339 -17.66 -13.81 -6.74
N ASN A 340 -18.30 -14.23 -5.65
CA ASN A 340 -18.49 -13.48 -4.42
C ASN A 340 -17.75 -14.17 -3.26
N PRO A 341 -17.41 -13.44 -2.17
CA PRO A 341 -16.79 -14.06 -1.00
C PRO A 341 -17.79 -14.97 -0.28
N TYR A 342 -17.44 -16.27 -0.19
CA TYR A 342 -18.21 -17.24 0.59
C TYR A 342 -17.83 -17.17 2.07
N LEU A 343 -16.53 -16.99 2.33
CA LEU A 343 -15.99 -16.83 3.67
C LEU A 343 -15.10 -15.60 3.71
N ARG A 344 -15.17 -14.87 4.82
CA ARG A 344 -14.26 -13.78 5.16
C ARG A 344 -13.84 -13.97 6.61
N LEU A 345 -12.55 -14.14 6.84
CA LEU A 345 -11.97 -14.45 8.14
C LEU A 345 -10.83 -13.50 8.43
N THR A 346 -10.76 -13.01 9.67
CA THR A 346 -9.58 -12.27 10.12
C THR A 346 -8.44 -13.25 10.37
N LEU A 347 -7.27 -12.95 9.83
CA LEU A 347 -6.06 -13.74 10.07
C LEU A 347 -5.53 -13.47 11.46
N ASN A 348 -5.21 -14.52 12.20
CA ASN A 348 -4.56 -14.43 13.49
C ASN A 348 -3.06 -14.28 13.30
N ASN A 349 -2.46 -13.33 14.01
CA ASN A 349 -1.02 -13.11 13.98
C ASN A 349 -0.34 -13.83 15.14
N THR A 350 0.61 -14.72 14.86
CA THR A 350 1.44 -15.37 15.89
C THR A 350 2.57 -14.50 16.43
N GLY A 351 2.69 -13.25 15.99
CA GLY A 351 3.72 -12.30 16.44
C GLY A 351 5.02 -12.37 15.64
N ASP A 352 5.26 -13.45 14.90
CA ASP A 352 6.43 -13.61 14.02
C ASP A 352 6.19 -13.05 12.60
N GLY A 353 5.09 -12.31 12.38
CA GLY A 353 4.64 -11.85 11.07
C GLY A 353 3.94 -12.93 10.23
N VAL A 354 3.68 -14.11 10.81
CA VAL A 354 2.90 -15.16 10.17
C VAL A 354 1.43 -15.01 10.53
N GLN A 355 0.64 -14.75 9.51
CA GLN A 355 -0.80 -14.55 9.58
C GLN A 355 -1.48 -15.87 9.21
N HIS A 356 -2.28 -16.46 10.09
CA HIS A 356 -2.88 -17.79 9.89
C HIS A 356 -4.39 -17.77 10.08
N ALA A 357 -5.08 -18.65 9.34
CA ALA A 357 -6.49 -18.96 9.55
C ALA A 357 -6.75 -20.44 9.24
N SER A 358 -7.71 -21.02 9.97
CA SER A 358 -8.21 -22.37 9.74
C SER A 358 -9.72 -22.29 9.52
N PHE A 359 -10.21 -22.99 8.50
CA PHE A 359 -11.63 -22.97 8.16
C PHE A 359 -12.04 -24.18 7.33
N GLN A 360 -13.35 -24.39 7.24
CA GLN A 360 -13.92 -25.46 6.43
C GLN A 360 -14.32 -24.96 5.04
N ALA A 361 -13.96 -25.70 3.98
CA ALA A 361 -14.40 -25.43 2.63
C ALA A 361 -15.95 -25.53 2.52
N PRO A 362 -16.61 -24.65 1.74
CA PRO A 362 -18.06 -24.68 1.56
C PRO A 362 -18.53 -25.92 0.78
N ASP A 363 -19.84 -26.18 0.82
CA ASP A 363 -20.50 -27.26 0.06
C ASP A 363 -20.60 -27.00 -1.45
N VAL A 364 -20.20 -25.81 -1.89
CA VAL A 364 -20.19 -25.47 -3.32
C VAL A 364 -18.83 -25.84 -3.89
N TYR A 365 -18.83 -26.66 -4.94
CA TYR A 365 -17.62 -27.01 -5.68
C TYR A 365 -17.37 -26.06 -6.85
N GLY A 366 -16.12 -26.02 -7.31
CA GLY A 366 -15.67 -25.21 -8.44
C GLY A 366 -14.28 -24.63 -8.16
N VAL A 367 -13.90 -23.59 -8.90
CA VAL A 367 -12.59 -22.96 -8.74
C VAL A 367 -12.71 -21.78 -7.79
N PHE A 368 -12.08 -21.90 -6.62
CA PHE A 368 -12.00 -20.86 -5.62
C PHE A 368 -10.66 -20.13 -5.68
N GLN A 369 -10.58 -19.03 -4.96
CA GLN A 369 -9.39 -18.23 -4.80
C GLN A 369 -9.26 -17.79 -3.35
N PHE A 370 -8.10 -18.04 -2.76
CA PHE A 370 -7.65 -17.35 -1.57
C PHE A 370 -7.28 -15.92 -1.95
N ARG A 371 -7.96 -14.95 -1.37
CA ARG A 371 -7.74 -13.52 -1.61
C ARG A 371 -7.43 -12.82 -0.31
N VAL A 372 -6.24 -12.21 -0.25
CA VAL A 372 -5.86 -11.27 0.82
C VAL A 372 -5.63 -9.93 0.14
N ASP A 373 -6.52 -8.96 0.38
CA ASP A 373 -6.42 -7.59 -0.13
C ASP A 373 -6.30 -6.63 1.06
N TYR A 374 -5.08 -6.21 1.37
CA TYR A 374 -4.78 -5.34 2.49
C TYR A 374 -4.44 -3.93 2.01
N LYS A 375 -5.41 -3.03 2.19
CA LYS A 375 -5.31 -1.61 1.82
C LYS A 375 -5.58 -0.75 3.05
N ARG A 376 -4.50 -0.31 3.70
CA ARG A 376 -4.55 0.65 4.80
C ARG A 376 -3.80 1.91 4.44
N THR A 377 -4.37 3.05 4.78
CA THR A 377 -3.73 4.36 4.60
C THR A 377 -2.36 4.35 5.28
N GLY A 378 -1.33 4.78 4.56
CA GLY A 378 0.05 4.81 5.05
C GLY A 378 0.86 3.53 4.74
N TYR A 379 0.22 2.37 4.62
CA TYR A 379 0.88 1.12 4.25
C TYR A 379 0.81 0.86 2.75
N THR A 380 1.80 0.15 2.20
CA THR A 380 1.72 -0.37 0.84
C THR A 380 0.58 -1.38 0.69
N TYR A 381 -0.08 -1.36 -0.45
CA TYR A 381 -1.13 -2.31 -0.77
C TYR A 381 -0.53 -3.69 -0.99
N VAL A 382 -1.05 -4.66 -0.24
CA VAL A 382 -0.67 -6.06 -0.36
C VAL A 382 -1.85 -6.81 -0.94
N GLN A 383 -1.64 -7.38 -2.13
CA GLN A 383 -2.64 -8.16 -2.83
C GLN A 383 -2.07 -9.54 -3.14
N VAL A 384 -2.66 -10.56 -2.54
CA VAL A 384 -2.28 -11.96 -2.73
C VAL A 384 -3.49 -12.74 -3.20
N HIS A 385 -3.26 -13.50 -4.26
CA HIS A 385 -4.27 -14.22 -5.01
C HIS A 385 -3.73 -15.60 -5.31
N ASN A 386 -4.34 -16.64 -4.76
CA ASN A 386 -3.98 -18.02 -5.06
C ASN A 386 -5.23 -18.82 -5.40
N GLN A 387 -5.27 -19.38 -6.60
CA GLN A 387 -6.43 -20.07 -7.14
C GLN A 387 -6.35 -21.56 -6.84
N ILE A 388 -7.40 -22.13 -6.27
CA ILE A 388 -7.49 -23.55 -5.96
C ILE A 388 -8.81 -24.18 -6.43
N PRO A 389 -8.77 -25.37 -7.04
CA PRO A 389 -9.98 -26.13 -7.33
C PRO A 389 -10.49 -26.86 -6.07
N VAL A 390 -11.78 -26.72 -5.80
CA VAL A 390 -12.52 -27.52 -4.82
C VAL A 390 -13.46 -28.46 -5.60
N ARG A 391 -13.24 -29.76 -5.49
CA ARG A 391 -14.03 -30.79 -6.18
C ARG A 391 -15.12 -31.37 -5.27
N PRO A 392 -16.21 -31.92 -5.85
CA PRO A 392 -17.15 -32.73 -5.09
C PRO A 392 -16.49 -34.05 -4.63
N LEU A 393 -17.20 -34.76 -3.75
CA LEU A 393 -16.81 -36.09 -3.29
C LEU A 393 -16.83 -37.10 -4.45
N GLN A 394 -15.81 -37.96 -4.49
CA GLN A 394 -15.75 -39.11 -5.40
C GLN A 394 -16.72 -40.21 -4.93
N ASN A 395 -17.10 -41.11 -5.82
CA ASN A 395 -17.96 -42.26 -5.52
C ASN A 395 -17.41 -43.19 -4.40
N THR A 396 -16.10 -43.18 -4.17
CA THR A 396 -15.42 -43.92 -3.10
C THR A 396 -15.45 -43.22 -1.75
N GLN A 397 -15.72 -41.90 -1.73
CA GLN A 397 -15.65 -41.05 -0.54
C GLN A 397 -17.01 -40.87 0.16
N TYR A 398 -18.11 -41.30 -0.45
CA TYR A 398 -19.41 -41.31 0.21
C TYR A 398 -19.43 -42.31 1.37
N GLU A 399 -20.18 -41.97 2.42
CA GLU A 399 -20.41 -42.85 3.55
C GLU A 399 -21.05 -44.17 3.07
N ARG A 400 -20.53 -45.30 3.56
CA ARG A 400 -21.01 -46.64 3.24
C ARG A 400 -21.48 -47.32 4.51
N PHE A 401 -22.43 -48.24 4.37
CA PHE A 401 -23.01 -48.98 5.49
C PHE A 401 -23.74 -48.10 6.49
N ILE A 402 -24.56 -47.18 5.97
CA ILE A 402 -25.35 -46.27 6.80
C ILE A 402 -26.38 -47.06 7.61
N PHE A 403 -26.51 -46.72 8.90
CA PHE A 403 -27.38 -47.44 9.82
C PHE A 403 -28.85 -47.45 9.36
N SER A 404 -29.32 -46.32 8.82
CA SER A 404 -30.68 -46.19 8.28
C SER A 404 -30.99 -47.16 7.13
N ALA A 405 -29.96 -47.64 6.40
CA ALA A 405 -30.13 -48.52 5.27
C ALA A 405 -30.00 -50.03 5.59
N PHE A 406 -29.82 -50.41 6.87
CA PHE A 406 -29.74 -51.82 7.26
C PHE A 406 -30.91 -52.69 6.77
N PRO A 407 -32.18 -52.23 6.75
CA PRO A 407 -33.28 -53.02 6.20
C PRO A 407 -33.09 -53.40 4.73
N TYR A 408 -32.55 -52.49 3.91
CA TYR A 408 -32.29 -52.75 2.50
C TYR A 408 -31.14 -53.74 2.31
N TYR A 409 -30.08 -53.58 3.09
CA TYR A 409 -28.95 -54.52 3.08
C TYR A 409 -29.40 -55.94 3.47
N ALA A 410 -30.20 -56.06 4.55
CA ALA A 410 -30.74 -57.34 5.00
C ALA A 410 -31.69 -57.97 3.97
N SER A 411 -32.55 -57.17 3.33
CA SER A 411 -33.46 -57.64 2.28
C SER A 411 -32.71 -58.25 1.09
N ALA A 412 -31.64 -57.59 0.60
CA ALA A 412 -30.83 -58.11 -0.49
C ALA A 412 -30.22 -59.48 -0.16
N PHE A 413 -29.59 -59.61 1.02
CA PHE A 413 -29.03 -60.90 1.47
C PHE A 413 -30.11 -61.95 1.72
N SER A 414 -31.28 -61.56 2.22
CA SER A 414 -32.42 -62.45 2.40
C SER A 414 -32.94 -63.01 1.07
N MET A 415 -33.07 -62.19 0.03
CA MET A 415 -33.46 -62.64 -1.32
C MET A 415 -32.42 -63.59 -1.92
N MET A 416 -31.12 -63.30 -1.74
CA MET A 416 -30.04 -64.20 -2.20
C MET A 416 -30.11 -65.57 -1.50
N GLY A 417 -30.30 -65.57 -0.17
CA GLY A 417 -30.49 -66.79 0.61
C GLY A 417 -31.77 -67.55 0.21
N GLY A 418 -32.87 -66.83 -0.01
CA GLY A 418 -34.13 -67.39 -0.47
C GLY A 418 -34.03 -68.04 -1.85
N LEU A 419 -33.36 -67.40 -2.81
CA LEU A 419 -33.11 -67.96 -4.14
C LEU A 419 -32.24 -69.22 -4.07
N PHE A 420 -31.22 -69.22 -3.21
CA PHE A 420 -30.36 -70.38 -3.01
C PHE A 420 -31.15 -71.58 -2.46
N VAL A 421 -31.95 -71.37 -1.41
CA VAL A 421 -32.82 -72.42 -0.84
C VAL A 421 -33.88 -72.87 -1.84
N PHE A 422 -34.51 -71.93 -2.55
CA PHE A 422 -35.50 -72.23 -3.58
C PHE A 422 -34.89 -73.11 -4.69
N SER A 423 -33.69 -72.79 -5.17
CA SER A 423 -33.00 -73.58 -6.20
C SER A 423 -32.76 -75.02 -5.75
N LEU A 424 -32.31 -75.22 -4.50
CA LEU A 424 -32.13 -76.56 -3.92
C LEU A 424 -33.44 -77.33 -3.81
N VAL A 425 -34.49 -76.70 -3.28
CA VAL A 425 -35.79 -77.35 -3.12
C VAL A 425 -36.39 -77.66 -4.48
N PHE A 426 -36.36 -76.74 -5.43
CA PHE A 426 -36.95 -76.88 -6.75
C PHE A 426 -36.27 -77.99 -7.57
N LEU A 427 -34.93 -78.06 -7.57
CA LEU A 427 -34.19 -79.08 -8.32
C LEU A 427 -34.29 -80.49 -7.72
N TYR A 428 -34.32 -80.60 -6.39
CA TYR A 428 -34.40 -81.88 -5.70
C TYR A 428 -35.83 -82.23 -5.21
N HIS A 429 -36.84 -81.52 -5.71
CA HIS A 429 -38.23 -81.82 -5.38
C HIS A 429 -38.67 -83.14 -6.02
N ARG A 430 -39.15 -84.07 -5.22
CA ARG A 430 -39.79 -85.29 -5.70
C ARG A 430 -41.30 -85.06 -5.73
N GLU A 431 -41.89 -85.12 -6.92
CA GLU A 431 -43.34 -85.02 -7.08
C GLU A 431 -44.05 -86.14 -6.31
N ALA A 432 -45.16 -85.77 -5.64
CA ALA A 432 -46.02 -86.75 -5.01
C ALA A 432 -46.70 -87.62 -6.09
N PRO A 433 -46.80 -88.95 -5.90
CA PRO A 433 -47.41 -89.83 -6.90
C PRO A 433 -48.86 -89.45 -7.15
N ALA A 434 -49.22 -89.24 -8.42
CA ALA A 434 -50.57 -88.86 -8.82
C ALA A 434 -51.59 -89.93 -8.39
N THR A 435 -52.53 -89.56 -7.52
CA THR A 435 -53.69 -90.40 -7.21
C THR A 435 -54.61 -90.44 -8.44
N LYS A 436 -54.63 -91.59 -9.13
CA LYS A 436 -55.64 -91.88 -10.16
C LYS A 436 -57.03 -91.72 -9.53
N LYS A 437 -57.80 -90.72 -9.99
CA LYS A 437 -59.25 -90.69 -9.80
C LYS A 437 -59.86 -91.70 -10.78
N ASN A 438 -60.53 -92.71 -10.22
CA ASN A 438 -61.36 -93.66 -10.97
C ASN A 438 -62.56 -92.97 -11.61
#